data_AF-A0A929G6E3-F1
#
_entry.id   AF-A0A929G6E3-F1
#
_cell.length_a   1.000
_cell.length_b   1.000
_cell.length_c   1.000
_cell.angle_alpha   90.00
_cell.angle_beta   90.00
_cell.angle_gamma   90.00
#
_symmetry.space_group_name_H-M   'P 1'
#
loop_
_entity.id
_entity.type
_entity.pdbx_description
1 polymer ?
#
loop_
_entity_poly.entity_id
_entity_poly.type
_entity_poly.pdbx_seq_one_letter_code
_entity_poly.pdbx_strand_id
1 'polypeptide(L)' 'MTQSSRLTGFYNRPLEERIEQVAQRAELTEDETATLRGAMGLSLARADQMI' A
#
# COMPACT_ATOMS: atom_id res chain seq x y z
N MET A 1 22.32 0.68 -3.24
CA MET A 1 21.76 1.38 -4.41
C MET A 1 20.32 1.75 -4.09
N THR A 2 19.96 3.03 -4.13
CA THR A 2 18.57 3.45 -3.91
C THR A 2 17.74 3.06 -5.14
N GLN A 3 16.78 2.14 -4.98
CA GLN A 3 15.83 1.82 -6.04
C GLN A 3 15.06 3.09 -6.44
N SER A 4 15.01 3.38 -7.75
CA SER A 4 14.26 4.53 -8.29
C SER A 4 12.77 4.45 -7.88
N SER A 5 12.12 5.52 -7.48
CA SER A 5 10.67 5.46 -7.16
C SER A 5 9.77 5.19 -8.37
N ARG A 6 10.29 5.29 -9.60
CA ARG A 6 9.51 5.09 -10.84
C ARG A 6 9.03 3.64 -11.00
N LEU A 7 7.72 3.48 -11.22
CA LEU A 7 7.02 2.24 -11.54
C LEU A 7 6.43 2.32 -12.96
N THR A 8 7.06 1.68 -13.93
CA THR A 8 6.64 1.73 -15.34
C THR A 8 5.26 1.10 -15.53
N GLY A 9 4.35 1.81 -16.18
CA GLY A 9 3.00 1.33 -16.50
C GLY A 9 2.08 1.17 -15.29
N PHE A 10 2.43 1.77 -14.13
CA PHE A 10 1.68 1.62 -12.89
C PHE A 10 0.17 1.85 -13.05
N TYR A 11 -0.23 2.94 -13.71
CA TYR A 11 -1.64 3.27 -13.90
C TYR A 11 -2.38 2.39 -14.92
N ASN A 12 -1.66 1.59 -15.71
CA ASN A 12 -2.25 0.69 -16.70
C ASN A 12 -2.62 -0.68 -16.09
N ARG A 13 -2.27 -0.92 -14.82
CA ARG A 13 -2.46 -2.19 -14.13
C ARG A 13 -3.73 -2.18 -13.27
N PRO A 14 -4.38 -3.35 -13.08
CA PRO A 14 -5.41 -3.54 -12.07
C PRO A 14 -4.95 -3.13 -10.65
N LEU A 15 -5.91 -2.89 -9.75
CA LEU A 15 -5.61 -2.49 -8.37
C LEU A 15 -4.74 -3.52 -7.63
N GLU A 16 -5.05 -4.81 -7.73
CA GLU A 16 -4.27 -5.87 -7.06
C GLU A 16 -2.83 -5.91 -7.55
N GLU A 17 -2.60 -5.87 -8.86
CA GLU A 17 -1.23 -5.83 -9.43
C GLU A 17 -0.45 -4.59 -8.99
N ARG A 18 -1.12 -3.44 -8.82
CA ARG A 18 -0.50 -2.23 -8.29
C ARG A 18 -0.07 -2.42 -6.83
N ILE A 19 -0.91 -3.06 -6.02
CA ILE A 19 -0.61 -3.36 -4.61
C ILE A 19 0.57 -4.33 -4.53
N GLU A 20 0.58 -5.41 -5.31
CA GLU A 20 1.69 -6.36 -5.37
C GLU A 20 3.00 -5.70 -5.78
N GLN A 21 2.98 -4.85 -6.81
CA GLN A 21 4.16 -4.15 -7.29
C GLN A 21 4.74 -3.18 -6.24
N VAL A 22 3.87 -2.49 -5.49
CA VAL A 22 4.29 -1.60 -4.39
C VAL A 22 4.82 -2.42 -3.22
N ALA A 23 4.14 -3.49 -2.83
CA ALA A 23 4.55 -4.37 -1.73
C ALA A 23 5.92 -4.98 -1.98
N GLN A 24 6.17 -5.52 -3.18
CA GLN A 24 7.45 -6.10 -3.54
C GLN A 24 8.57 -5.05 -3.54
N ARG A 25 8.27 -3.81 -3.98
CA ARG A 25 9.28 -2.75 -4.10
C ARG A 25 9.65 -2.11 -2.77
N ALA A 26 8.68 -1.95 -1.88
CA ALA A 26 8.88 -1.39 -0.56
C ALA A 26 9.18 -2.46 0.50
N GLU A 27 9.29 -3.74 0.08
CA GLU A 27 9.53 -4.89 0.95
C GLU A 27 8.51 -4.96 2.11
N LEU A 28 7.23 -4.68 1.78
CA LEU A 28 6.15 -4.66 2.75
C LEU A 28 5.86 -6.05 3.29
N THR A 29 5.54 -6.10 4.57
CA THR A 29 4.99 -7.29 5.22
C THR A 29 3.58 -7.61 4.74
N GLU A 30 3.09 -8.80 5.07
CA GLU A 30 1.71 -9.20 4.77
C GLU A 30 0.69 -8.25 5.42
N ASP A 31 0.95 -7.81 6.66
CA ASP A 31 0.08 -6.89 7.41
C ASP A 31 0.06 -5.49 6.78
N GLU A 32 1.22 -4.97 6.35
CA GLU A 32 1.30 -3.69 5.63
C GLU A 32 0.61 -3.77 4.27
N THR A 33 0.77 -4.89 3.56
CA THR A 33 0.09 -5.13 2.28
C THR A 33 -1.43 -5.25 2.46
N ALA A 34 -1.88 -5.91 3.54
CA ALA A 34 -3.30 -5.99 3.89
C ALA A 34 -3.90 -4.62 4.24
N THR A 35 -3.09 -3.73 4.85
CA THR A 35 -3.47 -2.34 5.11
C THR A 35 -3.74 -1.60 3.80
N LEU A 36 -2.94 -1.80 2.75
CA LEU A 36 -3.16 -1.20 1.43
C LEU A 36 -4.46 -1.66 0.76
N ARG A 37 -4.92 -2.89 1.05
CA ARG A 37 -6.23 -3.42 0.58
C ARG A 37 -7.42 -2.88 1.37
N GLY A 38 -7.18 -2.04 2.39
CA GLY A 38 -8.21 -1.47 3.25
C GLY A 38 -8.71 -2.41 4.35
N ALA A 39 -8.10 -3.59 4.52
CA ALA A 39 -8.51 -4.56 5.54
C ALA A 39 -8.24 -4.05 6.98
N MET A 40 -7.20 -3.22 7.15
CA MET A 40 -6.80 -2.62 8.42
C MET A 40 -6.77 -1.08 8.35
N GLY A 41 -7.80 -0.48 7.76
CA GLY A 41 -7.92 0.99 7.68
C GLY A 41 -8.00 1.67 9.05
N LEU A 42 -8.04 3.01 9.04
CA LEU A 42 -8.18 3.80 10.27
C LEU A 42 -9.48 3.46 11.01
N SER A 43 -9.38 3.01 12.27
CA SER A 43 -10.55 2.71 13.08
C SER A 43 -11.28 4.00 13.51
N LEU A 44 -12.61 3.91 13.68
CA LEU A 44 -13.42 5.05 14.14
C LEU A 44 -12.94 5.58 15.49
N ALA A 45 -12.61 4.70 16.44
CA ALA A 45 -12.10 5.10 17.75
C ALA A 45 -10.76 5.85 17.67
N ARG A 46 -9.89 5.48 16.72
CA ARG A 46 -8.63 6.19 16.49
C ARG A 46 -8.85 7.51 15.75
N ALA A 47 -9.80 7.54 14.81
CA ALA A 47 -10.17 8.75 14.09
C ALA A 47 -10.77 9.82 15.03
N ASP A 48 -11.59 9.40 15.99
CA ASP A 48 -12.24 10.27 17.00
C ASP A 48 -11.23 10.98 17.93
N GLN A 49 -10.02 10.44 18.07
CA GLN A 49 -8.95 11.05 18.89
C GLN A 49 -8.06 12.04 18.10
N MET A 50 -8.28 12.20 16.79
CA MET A 50 -7.42 13.01 15.92
C MET A 50 -7.93 14.44 15.70
N ILE A 51 -9.19 14.74 16.04
CA ILE A 51 -9.85 16.05 15.88
C ILE A 51 -10.59 16.44 17.16
#